data_AF-A0A364RDZ4-F1
#
_entry.id   AF-A0A364RDZ4-F1
#
_cell.length_a   1.000
_cell.length_b   1.000
_cell.length_c   1.000
_cell.angle_alpha   90.00
_cell.angle_beta   90.00
_cell.angle_gamma   90.00
#
_symmetry.space_group_name_H-M   'P 1'
#
loop_
_entity.id
_entity.type
_entity.pdbx_description
1 polymer ?
#
loop_
_entity_poly.entity_id
_entity_poly.type
_entity_poly.pdbx_seq_one_letter_code
_entity_poly.pdbx_strand_id
1 'polypeptide(L)'
;MKIILYLAILLLLFSCNENTALTDAETAENEPATGVTSPGHTSGALPEIKSEEAIKAAYAEVVSKLKSGSMDSTSFGYDCNGEKSGQVTYFSDNGQLRLIRHTYNAYSHFSAIDEYFLKNDSLYFVFSKQVAWSFADQNKTKDNVTENRTYIIGNKAVKCLQKKYTILADANDATKAETSMGANKQVACTSLNAVANELAQLLELRTKNPEAKTCLPGIVT
;
A
#
# COMPACT_ATOMS: atom_id res chain seq x y z
N MET A 1 33.93 40.15 17.51
CA MET A 1 33.23 40.97 16.48
C MET A 1 33.72 40.62 15.08
N LYS A 2 33.27 39.48 14.51
CA LYS A 2 33.49 39.11 13.10
C LYS A 2 32.33 38.27 12.50
N ILE A 3 31.32 37.93 13.30
CA ILE A 3 30.20 37.06 12.90
C ILE A 3 28.97 37.86 12.44
N ILE A 4 28.89 39.16 12.77
CA ILE A 4 27.74 40.01 12.40
C ILE A 4 27.77 40.40 10.91
N LEU A 5 28.93 40.31 10.24
CA LEU A 5 29.05 40.71 8.83
C LEU A 5 28.47 39.69 7.82
N TYR A 6 28.27 38.43 8.23
CA TYR A 6 27.81 37.37 7.32
C TYR A 6 26.28 37.26 7.23
N LEU A 7 25.52 37.88 8.14
CA LEU A 7 24.06 37.83 8.12
C LEU A 7 23.40 38.88 7.20
N ALA A 8 24.14 39.88 6.72
CA ALA A 8 23.57 40.99 5.94
C ALA A 8 23.53 40.74 4.41
N ILE A 9 24.17 39.67 3.90
CA ILE A 9 24.34 39.45 2.45
C ILE A 9 23.33 38.44 1.89
N LEU A 10 22.60 37.69 2.73
CA LEU A 10 21.70 36.61 2.27
C LEU A 10 20.22 37.04 2.06
N LEU A 11 19.90 38.33 2.13
CA LEU A 11 18.51 38.84 2.07
C LEU A 11 18.13 39.57 0.77
N LEU A 12 18.92 39.49 -0.30
CA LEU A 12 18.70 40.31 -1.51
C LEU A 12 18.32 39.56 -2.81
N LEU A 13 17.85 38.31 -2.77
CA LEU A 13 17.56 37.55 -4.02
C LEU A 13 16.15 36.97 -4.17
N PHE A 14 15.14 37.50 -3.48
CA PHE A 14 13.74 37.23 -3.84
C PHE A 14 12.95 38.54 -3.98
N SER A 15 13.05 39.16 -5.16
CA SER A 15 12.08 40.15 -5.62
C SER A 15 11.89 40.01 -7.13
N CYS A 16 10.71 39.52 -7.52
CA CYS A 16 10.05 39.69 -8.82
C CYS A 16 8.68 39.00 -8.70
N ASN A 17 7.56 39.51 -9.22
CA ASN A 17 7.11 40.85 -9.55
C ASN A 17 5.58 40.69 -9.66
N GLU A 18 4.81 41.43 -8.87
CA GLU A 18 3.35 41.43 -8.95
C GLU A 18 2.96 42.39 -10.09
N ASN A 19 2.46 41.86 -11.20
CA ASN A 19 1.90 42.69 -12.26
C ASN A 19 0.42 42.91 -11.95
N THR A 20 0.14 44.02 -11.26
CA THR A 20 -1.16 44.67 -11.28
C THR A 20 -1.21 45.61 -12.48
N ALA A 21 -2.06 45.29 -13.45
CA ALA A 21 -2.61 46.28 -14.38
C ALA A 21 -4.11 46.37 -14.11
N LEU A 22 -4.51 47.53 -13.60
CA LEU A 22 -5.89 48.01 -13.62
C LEU A 22 -6.18 48.70 -14.96
N THR A 23 -7.46 49.03 -15.16
CA THR A 23 -8.16 49.76 -16.25
C THR A 23 -8.54 48.90 -17.47
N ASP A 24 -9.81 48.76 -17.88
CA ASP A 24 -11.05 49.51 -17.63
C ASP A 24 -12.29 48.59 -17.68
N ALA A 25 -13.37 49.05 -17.04
CA ALA A 25 -14.71 48.48 -17.13
C ALA A 25 -15.51 49.16 -18.25
N GLU A 26 -16.15 48.38 -19.14
CA GLU A 26 -17.50 48.69 -19.63
C GLU A 26 -18.19 47.41 -20.15
N THR A 27 -19.47 47.29 -19.80
CA THR A 27 -20.37 46.15 -19.99
C THR A 27 -21.10 46.23 -21.33
N ALA A 28 -21.19 45.13 -22.10
CA ALA A 28 -22.42 44.72 -22.82
C ALA A 28 -22.26 43.37 -23.57
N GLU A 29 -23.01 42.37 -23.07
CA GLU A 29 -23.99 41.54 -23.80
C GLU A 29 -23.56 40.51 -24.89
N ASN A 30 -23.71 39.22 -24.52
CA ASN A 30 -24.21 38.03 -25.24
C ASN A 30 -23.79 37.70 -26.70
N GLU A 31 -23.13 36.54 -26.89
CA GLU A 31 -23.50 35.41 -27.80
C GLU A 31 -22.34 34.35 -27.87
N PRO A 32 -22.56 33.11 -28.39
CA PRO A 32 -22.28 31.87 -27.67
C PRO A 32 -20.87 31.26 -27.85
N ALA A 33 -20.52 30.42 -26.87
CA ALA A 33 -19.28 29.67 -26.76
C ALA A 33 -19.10 28.65 -27.90
N THR A 34 -18.24 28.99 -28.85
CA THR A 34 -17.58 28.02 -29.73
C THR A 34 -16.59 27.18 -28.91
N GLY A 35 -16.79 25.88 -28.91
CA GLY A 35 -16.01 24.90 -28.14
C GLY A 35 -14.52 24.99 -28.41
N VAL A 36 -13.77 25.33 -27.36
CA VAL A 36 -12.32 25.10 -27.29
C VAL A 36 -12.11 23.60 -27.14
N THR A 37 -11.83 22.93 -28.25
CA THR A 37 -11.17 21.62 -28.24
C THR A 37 -9.80 21.80 -27.58
N SER A 38 -9.74 21.43 -26.30
CA SER A 38 -8.49 21.22 -25.59
C SER A 38 -7.67 20.16 -26.34
N PRO A 39 -6.36 20.35 -26.57
CA PRO A 39 -5.50 19.33 -27.15
C PRO A 39 -5.57 18.09 -26.26
N GLY A 40 -6.09 17.00 -26.83
CA GLY A 40 -6.13 15.71 -26.17
C GLY A 40 -4.74 15.37 -25.65
N HIS A 41 -4.59 15.31 -24.33
CA HIS A 41 -3.55 14.51 -23.73
C HIS A 41 -3.79 13.08 -24.21
N THR A 42 -3.01 12.66 -25.20
CA THR A 42 -2.85 11.26 -25.56
C THR A 42 -2.21 10.57 -24.37
N SER A 43 -3.02 10.25 -23.37
CA SER A 43 -2.70 9.29 -22.32
C SER A 43 -2.59 7.95 -23.03
N GLY A 44 -1.40 7.65 -23.54
CA GLY A 44 -1.09 6.31 -24.04
C GLY A 44 -1.39 5.34 -22.92
N ALA A 45 -2.42 4.52 -23.09
CA ALA A 45 -2.85 3.57 -22.08
C ALA A 45 -1.64 2.75 -21.63
N LEU A 46 -1.26 2.91 -20.37
CA LEU A 46 -0.13 2.17 -19.80
C LEU A 46 -0.44 0.66 -19.92
N PRO A 47 0.54 -0.16 -20.33
CA PRO A 47 0.28 -1.55 -20.67
C PRO A 47 -0.25 -2.32 -19.46
N GLU A 48 -1.43 -2.90 -19.64
CA GLU A 48 -2.11 -3.79 -18.70
C GLU A 48 -1.31 -5.09 -18.51
N ILE A 49 -1.40 -5.68 -17.30
CA ILE A 49 -0.78 -6.98 -17.01
C ILE A 49 -1.65 -8.09 -17.59
N LYS A 50 -1.06 -8.91 -18.48
CA LYS A 50 -1.79 -9.93 -19.26
C LYS A 50 -1.28 -11.36 -19.09
N SER A 51 -0.25 -11.60 -18.27
CA SER A 51 0.29 -12.94 -18.04
C SER A 51 0.89 -13.11 -16.64
N GLU A 52 1.11 -14.36 -16.22
CA GLU A 52 1.77 -14.68 -14.94
C GLU A 52 3.21 -14.15 -14.89
N GLU A 53 3.92 -14.19 -16.02
CA GLU A 53 5.29 -13.68 -16.15
C GLU A 53 5.32 -12.16 -15.96
N ALA A 54 4.33 -11.45 -16.53
CA ALA A 54 4.18 -10.02 -16.33
C ALA A 54 3.85 -9.67 -14.88
N ILE A 55 3.03 -10.47 -14.18
CA ILE A 55 2.78 -10.33 -12.74
C ILE A 55 4.08 -10.47 -11.95
N LYS A 56 4.87 -11.54 -12.20
CA LYS A 56 6.13 -11.79 -11.49
C LYS A 56 7.15 -10.67 -11.72
N ALA A 57 7.26 -10.18 -12.94
CA ALA A 57 8.16 -9.08 -13.27
C ALA A 57 7.74 -7.78 -12.55
N ALA A 58 6.45 -7.44 -12.57
CA ALA A 58 5.93 -6.26 -11.87
C ALA A 58 6.10 -6.37 -10.35
N TYR A 59 5.84 -7.55 -9.78
CA TYR A 59 6.08 -7.82 -8.36
C TYR A 59 7.56 -7.63 -8.00
N ALA A 60 8.48 -8.24 -8.77
CA ALA A 60 9.91 -8.15 -8.52
C ALA A 60 10.42 -6.70 -8.59
N GLU A 61 9.91 -5.90 -9.53
CA GLU A 61 10.22 -4.48 -9.63
C GLU A 61 9.81 -3.72 -8.35
N VAL A 62 8.57 -3.86 -7.91
CA VAL A 62 8.05 -3.18 -6.71
C VAL A 62 8.82 -3.62 -5.46
N VAL A 63 9.07 -4.93 -5.30
CA VAL A 63 9.82 -5.46 -4.14
C VAL A 63 11.28 -4.98 -4.16
N SER A 64 11.92 -4.90 -5.33
CA SER A 64 13.27 -4.36 -5.44
C SER A 64 13.33 -2.91 -4.98
N LYS A 65 12.40 -2.07 -5.46
CA LYS A 65 12.29 -0.65 -5.08
C LYS A 65 11.99 -0.49 -3.59
N LEU A 66 11.15 -1.37 -3.05
CA LEU A 66 10.82 -1.39 -1.62
C LEU A 66 12.04 -1.69 -0.76
N LYS A 67 12.82 -2.70 -1.18
CA LYS A 67 14.05 -3.11 -0.48
C LYS A 67 15.13 -2.04 -0.55
N SER A 68 15.24 -1.30 -1.65
CA SER A 68 16.17 -0.19 -1.79
C SER A 68 15.71 1.10 -1.11
N GLY A 69 14.47 1.16 -0.60
CA GLY A 69 13.90 2.37 -0.02
C GLY A 69 13.63 3.49 -1.03
N SER A 70 13.46 3.14 -2.32
CA SER A 70 13.31 4.12 -3.41
C SER A 70 11.86 4.45 -3.75
N MET A 71 10.93 4.21 -2.82
CA MET A 71 9.51 4.55 -2.96
C MET A 71 9.11 5.50 -1.85
N ASP A 72 8.26 6.47 -2.19
CA ASP A 72 7.61 7.32 -1.20
C ASP A 72 6.61 6.49 -0.40
N SER A 73 6.43 6.81 0.88
CA SER A 73 5.41 6.14 1.68
C SER A 73 4.67 7.07 2.63
N THR A 74 3.39 6.77 2.84
CA THR A 74 2.57 7.34 3.91
C THR A 74 1.95 6.22 4.71
N SER A 75 1.78 6.42 6.02
CA SER A 75 1.22 5.38 6.90
C SER A 75 0.29 5.98 7.94
N PHE A 76 -0.65 5.17 8.40
CA PHE A 76 -1.43 5.46 9.60
C PHE A 76 -1.62 4.18 10.43
N GLY A 77 -1.74 4.33 11.75
CA GLY A 77 -2.02 3.24 12.67
C GLY A 77 -3.45 3.28 13.17
N TYR A 78 -4.01 2.15 13.62
CA TYR A 78 -5.33 2.11 14.24
C TYR A 78 -5.33 1.11 15.40
N ASP A 79 -6.21 1.34 16.39
CA ASP A 79 -6.44 0.44 17.52
C ASP A 79 -7.95 0.34 17.78
N CYS A 80 -8.43 -0.89 17.93
CA CYS A 80 -9.81 -1.24 18.22
C CYS A 80 -9.94 -1.67 19.69
N ASN A 81 -9.50 -0.82 20.62
CA ASN A 81 -9.50 -1.09 22.06
C ASN A 81 -8.79 -2.41 22.42
N GLY A 82 -7.67 -2.69 21.75
CA GLY A 82 -6.90 -3.92 21.94
C GLY A 82 -7.49 -5.20 21.33
N GLU A 83 -8.70 -5.18 20.74
CA GLU A 83 -9.23 -6.35 20.01
C GLU A 83 -8.48 -6.59 18.71
N LYS A 84 -8.19 -5.50 17.99
CA LYS A 84 -7.43 -5.50 16.75
C LYS A 84 -6.68 -4.18 16.62
N SER A 85 -5.43 -4.23 16.23
CA SER A 85 -4.64 -3.03 15.95
C SER A 85 -3.72 -3.27 14.78
N GLY A 86 -3.33 -2.21 14.09
CA GLY A 86 -2.49 -2.37 12.92
C GLY A 86 -2.01 -1.07 12.31
N GLN A 87 -1.28 -1.21 11.22
CA GLN A 87 -0.75 -0.14 10.41
C GLN A 87 -1.06 -0.41 8.95
N VAL A 88 -1.56 0.62 8.26
CA VAL A 88 -1.68 0.64 6.81
C VAL A 88 -0.60 1.56 6.26
N THR A 89 0.17 1.07 5.29
CA THR A 89 1.20 1.83 4.59
C THR A 89 0.95 1.80 3.08
N TYR A 90 0.94 2.98 2.47
CA TYR A 90 0.83 3.17 1.03
C TYR A 90 2.22 3.47 0.48
N PHE A 91 2.66 2.74 -0.52
CA PHE A 91 3.93 2.97 -1.21
C PHE A 91 3.66 3.46 -2.63
N SER A 92 4.27 4.59 -2.98
CA SER A 92 4.14 5.21 -4.29
C SER A 92 5.50 5.34 -4.98
N ASP A 93 5.47 5.25 -6.31
CA ASP A 93 6.64 5.44 -7.17
C ASP A 93 6.24 6.40 -8.28
N ASN A 94 6.96 7.52 -8.41
CA ASN A 94 6.62 8.61 -9.33
C ASN A 94 5.16 9.07 -9.20
N GLY A 95 4.67 9.21 -7.95
CA GLY A 95 3.29 9.61 -7.64
C GLY A 95 2.22 8.52 -7.87
N GLN A 96 2.58 7.37 -8.44
CA GLN A 96 1.64 6.27 -8.66
C GLN A 96 1.64 5.30 -7.47
N LEU A 97 0.46 4.92 -6.99
CA LEU A 97 0.34 3.90 -5.94
C LEU A 97 0.74 2.53 -6.49
N ARG A 98 1.70 1.86 -5.84
CA ARG A 98 2.24 0.56 -6.28
C ARG A 98 1.94 -0.58 -5.32
N LEU A 99 1.89 -0.28 -4.03
CA LEU A 99 1.67 -1.25 -2.97
C LEU A 99 0.86 -0.62 -1.84
N ILE A 100 -0.13 -1.35 -1.35
CA ILE A 100 -0.73 -1.12 -0.04
C ILE A 100 -0.33 -2.29 0.84
N ARG A 101 0.26 -2.01 2.00
CA ARG A 101 0.57 -3.01 3.02
C ARG A 101 -0.30 -2.75 4.24
N HIS A 102 -1.04 -3.77 4.66
CA HIS A 102 -1.79 -3.77 5.90
C HIS A 102 -1.17 -4.80 6.84
N THR A 103 -0.64 -4.34 7.97
CA THR A 103 -0.13 -5.20 9.04
C THR A 103 -1.02 -5.07 10.25
N TYR A 104 -1.41 -6.17 10.87
CA TYR A 104 -2.29 -6.12 12.04
C TYR A 104 -2.12 -7.31 12.96
N ASN A 105 -2.50 -7.10 14.21
CA ASN A 105 -2.65 -8.12 15.22
C ASN A 105 -4.12 -8.18 15.64
N ALA A 106 -4.61 -9.38 15.92
CA ALA A 106 -5.92 -9.58 16.53
C ALA A 106 -5.73 -10.33 17.85
N TYR A 107 -6.18 -9.71 18.93
CA TYR A 107 -5.91 -10.15 20.29
C TYR A 107 -4.41 -10.37 20.52
N SER A 108 -4.05 -11.31 21.41
CA SER A 108 -2.67 -11.62 21.73
C SER A 108 -2.05 -12.74 20.88
N HIS A 109 -2.82 -13.49 20.08
CA HIS A 109 -2.38 -14.76 19.47
C HIS A 109 -2.34 -14.77 17.94
N PHE A 110 -2.77 -13.70 17.29
CA PHE A 110 -2.88 -13.65 15.83
C PHE A 110 -2.21 -12.40 15.28
N SER A 111 -1.46 -12.57 14.19
CA SER A 111 -0.94 -11.47 13.38
C SER A 111 -1.08 -11.78 11.89
N ALA A 112 -1.15 -10.72 11.07
CA ALA A 112 -1.22 -10.85 9.64
C ALA A 112 -0.56 -9.68 8.91
N ILE A 113 -0.16 -9.96 7.67
CA ILE A 113 0.32 -9.00 6.68
C ILE A 113 -0.42 -9.28 5.39
N ASP A 114 -1.15 -8.28 4.89
CA ASP A 114 -1.82 -8.30 3.59
C ASP A 114 -1.19 -7.23 2.69
N GLU A 115 -0.78 -7.62 1.49
CA GLU A 115 -0.08 -6.78 0.52
C GLU A 115 -0.82 -6.80 -0.82
N TYR A 116 -1.27 -5.61 -1.25
CA TYR A 116 -2.01 -5.39 -2.48
C TYR A 116 -1.12 -4.67 -3.49
N PHE A 117 -0.77 -5.32 -4.58
CA PHE A 117 0.10 -4.76 -5.60
C PHE A 117 -0.73 -4.22 -6.77
N LEU A 118 -0.51 -2.94 -7.07
CA LEU A 118 -1.26 -2.19 -8.08
C LEU A 118 -0.36 -1.74 -9.22
N LYS A 119 -0.93 -1.74 -10.42
CA LYS A 119 -0.34 -1.13 -11.60
C LYS A 119 -1.45 -0.45 -12.39
N ASN A 120 -1.30 0.84 -12.66
CA ASN A 120 -2.31 1.66 -13.33
C ASN A 120 -3.69 1.52 -12.63
N ASP A 121 -3.67 1.67 -11.30
CA ASP A 121 -4.85 1.53 -10.42
C ASP A 121 -5.56 0.16 -10.46
N SER A 122 -4.98 -0.83 -11.14
CA SER A 122 -5.51 -2.19 -11.24
C SER A 122 -4.73 -3.14 -10.34
N LEU A 123 -5.45 -3.90 -9.52
CA LEU A 123 -4.90 -4.96 -8.68
C LEU A 123 -4.44 -6.13 -9.57
N TYR A 124 -3.16 -6.52 -9.46
CA TYR A 124 -2.61 -7.62 -10.25
C TYR A 124 -2.04 -8.76 -9.40
N PHE A 125 -1.75 -8.49 -8.12
CA PHE A 125 -1.23 -9.51 -7.21
C PHE A 125 -1.58 -9.19 -5.76
N VAL A 126 -1.90 -10.24 -5.00
CA VAL A 126 -2.12 -10.16 -3.56
C VAL A 126 -1.23 -11.19 -2.86
N PHE A 127 -0.53 -10.74 -1.82
CA PHE A 127 0.15 -11.62 -0.88
C PHE A 127 -0.47 -11.45 0.50
N SER A 128 -0.80 -12.57 1.15
CA SER A 128 -1.29 -12.59 2.52
C SER A 128 -0.46 -13.55 3.33
N LYS A 129 -0.06 -13.15 4.54
CA LYS A 129 0.62 -13.98 5.52
C LYS A 129 -0.09 -13.86 6.85
N GLN A 130 -0.57 -14.97 7.37
CA GLN A 130 -1.23 -15.05 8.68
C GLN A 130 -0.40 -15.94 9.61
N VAL A 131 -0.31 -15.54 10.87
CA VAL A 131 0.40 -16.26 11.92
C VAL A 131 -0.52 -16.40 13.11
N ALA A 132 -0.82 -17.63 13.49
CA ALA A 132 -1.49 -17.96 14.75
C ALA A 132 -0.50 -18.66 15.67
N TRP A 133 -0.15 -18.03 16.79
CA TRP A 133 0.78 -18.61 17.75
C TRP A 133 0.08 -19.24 18.96
N SER A 134 0.74 -20.21 19.57
CA SER A 134 0.24 -20.98 20.72
C SER A 134 1.41 -21.49 21.56
N PHE A 135 1.15 -21.90 22.80
CA PHE A 135 2.11 -22.70 23.57
C PHE A 135 2.12 -24.14 23.05
N ALA A 136 3.31 -24.67 22.76
CA ALA A 136 3.51 -26.09 22.48
C ALA A 136 3.90 -26.88 23.73
N ASP A 137 4.61 -26.23 24.66
CA ASP A 137 5.05 -26.76 25.95
C ASP A 137 5.36 -25.59 26.91
N GLN A 138 5.72 -25.87 28.16
CA GLN A 138 5.94 -24.91 29.24
C GLN A 138 6.96 -23.79 28.89
N ASN A 139 7.89 -24.06 27.97
CA ASN A 139 8.88 -23.08 27.47
C ASN A 139 8.96 -23.06 25.94
N LYS A 140 7.93 -23.51 25.23
CA LYS A 140 7.96 -23.57 23.76
C LYS A 140 6.72 -22.93 23.16
N THR A 141 6.93 -22.09 22.15
CA THR A 141 5.84 -21.53 21.35
C THR A 141 5.83 -22.18 19.97
N LYS A 142 4.64 -22.23 19.38
CA LYS A 142 4.38 -22.76 18.05
C LYS A 142 3.59 -21.75 17.26
N ASP A 143 4.16 -21.32 16.16
CA ASP A 143 3.53 -20.48 15.16
C ASP A 143 3.03 -21.34 14.02
N ASN A 144 1.74 -21.26 13.73
CA ASN A 144 1.17 -21.81 12.50
C ASN A 144 1.08 -20.68 11.48
N VAL A 145 1.86 -20.77 10.43
CA VAL A 145 1.94 -19.76 9.37
C VAL A 145 1.21 -20.24 8.13
N THR A 146 0.34 -19.39 7.59
CA THR A 146 -0.29 -19.59 6.28
C THR A 146 0.05 -18.40 5.38
N GLU A 147 0.67 -18.67 4.23
CA GLU A 147 0.88 -17.71 3.15
C GLU A 147 -0.06 -18.01 1.99
N ASN A 148 -0.69 -16.99 1.43
CA ASN A 148 -1.47 -17.07 0.20
C ASN A 148 -0.91 -16.09 -0.84
N ARG A 149 -0.88 -16.51 -2.11
CA ARG A 149 -0.52 -15.68 -3.26
C ARG A 149 -1.62 -15.79 -4.31
N THR A 150 -2.22 -14.67 -4.68
CA THR A 150 -3.29 -14.60 -5.67
C THR A 150 -2.83 -13.78 -6.87
N TYR A 151 -2.80 -14.42 -8.05
CA TYR A 151 -2.43 -13.81 -9.32
C TYR A 151 -3.70 -13.37 -10.04
N ILE A 152 -3.76 -12.11 -10.48
CA ILE A 152 -4.98 -11.49 -11.00
C ILE A 152 -4.71 -10.92 -12.39
N ILE A 153 -5.54 -11.30 -13.37
CA ILE A 153 -5.50 -10.79 -14.74
C ILE A 153 -6.93 -10.41 -15.13
N GLY A 154 -7.15 -9.18 -15.60
CA GLY A 154 -8.47 -8.70 -16.01
C GLY A 154 -9.55 -8.89 -14.94
N ASN A 155 -9.24 -8.53 -13.69
CA ASN A 155 -10.12 -8.68 -12.52
C ASN A 155 -10.56 -10.13 -12.21
N LYS A 156 -9.82 -11.13 -12.69
CA LYS A 156 -10.06 -12.55 -12.37
C LYS A 156 -8.82 -13.16 -11.75
N ALA A 157 -9.03 -13.92 -10.66
CA ALA A 157 -7.97 -14.72 -10.07
C ALA A 157 -7.67 -15.90 -11.00
N VAL A 158 -6.46 -15.92 -11.56
CA VAL A 158 -6.02 -16.94 -12.53
C VAL A 158 -5.18 -18.04 -11.90
N LYS A 159 -4.58 -17.76 -10.74
CA LYS A 159 -3.76 -18.72 -10.00
C LYS A 159 -3.72 -18.35 -8.53
N CYS A 160 -3.86 -19.35 -7.66
CA CYS A 160 -3.79 -19.18 -6.22
C CYS A 160 -2.86 -20.24 -5.63
N LEU A 161 -1.86 -19.78 -4.88
CA LEU A 161 -0.90 -20.64 -4.21
C LEU A 161 -1.05 -20.46 -2.70
N GLN A 162 -1.03 -21.57 -1.98
CA GLN A 162 -0.98 -21.59 -0.52
C GLN A 162 0.27 -22.31 -0.04
N LYS A 163 0.89 -21.78 1.01
CA LYS A 163 1.95 -22.44 1.75
C LYS A 163 1.61 -22.42 3.22
N LYS A 164 1.71 -23.57 3.87
CA LYS A 164 1.55 -23.71 5.31
C LYS A 164 2.82 -24.25 5.91
N TYR A 165 3.24 -23.69 7.03
CA TYR A 165 4.42 -24.16 7.75
C TYR A 165 4.31 -23.82 9.23
N THR A 166 5.12 -24.49 10.04
CA THR A 166 5.15 -24.27 11.49
C THR A 166 6.54 -23.83 11.90
N ILE A 167 6.61 -22.87 12.82
CA ILE A 167 7.85 -22.50 13.53
C ILE A 167 7.66 -22.89 14.99
N LEU A 168 8.54 -23.72 15.51
CA LEU A 168 8.60 -24.08 16.94
C LEU A 168 9.81 -23.36 17.55
N ALA A 169 9.58 -22.47 18.51
CA ALA A 169 10.64 -21.70 19.17
C ALA A 169 10.74 -22.06 20.66
N ASP A 170 11.96 -22.12 21.20
CA ASP A 170 12.21 -22.27 22.63
C ASP A 170 12.35 -20.88 23.26
N ALA A 171 11.57 -20.62 24.31
CA ALA A 171 11.57 -19.34 25.02
C ALA A 171 12.92 -19.03 25.68
N ASN A 172 13.73 -20.06 25.98
CA ASN A 172 15.05 -19.90 26.57
C ASN A 172 16.15 -19.75 25.52
N ASP A 173 15.87 -20.03 24.24
CA ASP A 173 16.85 -19.96 23.16
C ASP A 173 16.18 -19.85 21.79
N ALA A 174 15.97 -18.61 21.34
CA ALA A 174 15.37 -18.32 20.04
C ALA A 174 16.21 -18.83 18.85
N THR A 175 17.49 -19.17 19.04
CA THR A 175 18.35 -19.69 17.95
C THR A 175 18.02 -21.15 17.61
N LYS A 176 17.26 -21.86 18.46
CA LYS A 176 16.82 -23.24 18.26
C LYS A 176 15.45 -23.36 17.57
N ALA A 177 15.02 -22.31 16.86
CA ALA A 177 13.74 -22.36 16.17
C ALA A 177 13.75 -23.45 15.07
N GLU A 178 12.86 -24.44 15.20
CA GLU A 178 12.67 -25.49 14.21
C GLU A 178 11.54 -25.10 13.27
N THR A 179 11.81 -25.09 11.97
CA THR A 179 10.79 -24.79 10.95
C THR A 179 10.41 -26.05 10.19
N SER A 180 9.16 -26.48 10.35
CA SER A 180 8.57 -27.53 9.52
C SER A 180 7.92 -26.92 8.29
N MET A 181 8.62 -27.00 7.17
CA MET A 181 8.23 -26.36 5.91
C MET A 181 7.25 -27.22 5.13
N GLY A 182 6.07 -26.68 4.82
CA GLY A 182 5.22 -27.21 3.77
C GLY A 182 5.63 -26.69 2.39
N ALA A 183 5.38 -27.51 1.37
CA ALA A 183 5.52 -27.10 -0.03
C ALA A 183 4.45 -26.07 -0.41
N ASN A 184 4.76 -25.22 -1.40
CA ASN A 184 3.73 -24.43 -2.06
C ASN A 184 2.77 -25.37 -2.80
N LYS A 185 1.47 -25.18 -2.59
CA LYS A 185 0.40 -25.94 -3.27
C LYS A 185 -0.47 -24.98 -4.05
N GLN A 186 -0.80 -25.34 -5.28
CA GLN A 186 -1.87 -24.65 -5.99
C GLN A 186 -3.21 -25.06 -5.38
N VAL A 187 -4.06 -24.06 -5.13
CA VAL A 187 -5.40 -24.23 -4.55
C VAL A 187 -6.44 -23.57 -5.45
N ALA A 188 -7.71 -23.94 -5.28
CA ALA A 188 -8.79 -23.22 -5.93
C ALA A 188 -8.77 -21.74 -5.49
N CYS A 189 -8.92 -20.83 -6.44
CA CYS A 189 -9.04 -19.42 -6.12
C CYS A 189 -10.38 -19.15 -5.45
N THR A 190 -10.33 -18.48 -4.31
CA THR A 190 -11.52 -17.92 -3.67
C THR A 190 -12.03 -16.74 -4.49
N SER A 191 -13.29 -16.37 -4.28
CA SER A 191 -13.86 -15.16 -4.89
C SER A 191 -13.03 -13.94 -4.51
N LEU A 192 -12.77 -13.06 -5.49
CA LEU A 192 -12.08 -11.80 -5.26
C LEU A 192 -12.93 -10.77 -4.53
N ASN A 193 -14.20 -11.04 -4.22
CA ASN A 193 -15.10 -10.06 -3.59
C ASN A 193 -14.56 -9.55 -2.24
N ALA A 194 -14.06 -10.44 -1.37
CA ALA A 194 -13.51 -10.02 -0.08
C ALA A 194 -12.28 -9.13 -0.25
N VAL A 195 -11.35 -9.55 -1.12
CA VAL A 195 -10.15 -8.78 -1.50
C VAL A 195 -10.51 -7.42 -2.09
N ALA A 196 -11.50 -7.37 -2.99
CA ALA A 196 -11.94 -6.14 -3.63
C ALA A 196 -12.60 -5.18 -2.62
N ASN A 197 -13.43 -5.71 -1.71
CA ASN A 197 -14.08 -4.92 -0.66
C ASN A 197 -13.06 -4.32 0.29
N GLU A 198 -12.06 -5.10 0.72
CA GLU A 198 -10.99 -4.61 1.58
C GLU A 198 -10.13 -3.57 0.87
N LEU A 199 -9.72 -3.83 -0.37
CA LEU A 199 -8.97 -2.88 -1.18
C LEU A 199 -9.73 -1.56 -1.35
N ALA A 200 -11.03 -1.60 -1.62
CA ALA A 200 -11.86 -0.42 -1.77
C ALA A 200 -11.87 0.43 -0.47
N GLN A 201 -12.03 -0.21 0.68
CA GLN A 201 -11.96 0.48 1.98
C GLN A 201 -10.60 1.12 2.23
N LEU A 202 -9.51 0.40 1.95
CA LEU A 202 -8.14 0.94 2.09
C LEU A 202 -7.92 2.14 1.16
N LEU A 203 -8.38 2.07 -0.09
CA LEU A 203 -8.29 3.19 -1.03
C LEU A 203 -9.12 4.40 -0.57
N GLU A 204 -10.32 4.18 -0.04
CA GLU A 204 -11.16 5.24 0.52
C GLU A 204 -10.46 5.92 1.71
N LEU A 205 -9.90 5.13 2.64
CA LEU A 205 -9.15 5.64 3.77
C LEU A 205 -7.94 6.48 3.33
N ARG A 206 -7.22 6.10 2.28
CA ARG A 206 -6.12 6.91 1.74
C ARG A 206 -6.55 8.34 1.40
N THR A 207 -7.74 8.52 0.85
CA THR A 207 -8.25 9.84 0.41
C THR A 207 -8.73 10.72 1.55
N LYS A 208 -9.19 10.11 2.66
CA LYS A 208 -9.75 10.82 3.80
C LYS A 208 -8.70 11.37 4.78
N ASN A 209 -7.42 11.18 4.48
CA ASN A 209 -6.27 11.58 5.32
C ASN A 209 -6.49 11.28 6.82
N PRO A 210 -6.69 10.00 7.19
CA PRO A 210 -7.13 9.65 8.52
C PRO A 210 -6.01 9.96 9.51
N GLU A 211 -6.27 10.89 10.41
CA GLU A 211 -5.61 10.94 11.72
C GLU A 211 -6.05 9.68 12.50
N ALA A 212 -5.59 8.50 12.09
CA ALA A 212 -6.22 7.26 12.51
C ALA A 212 -5.99 7.01 14.02
N LYS A 213 -7.10 7.08 14.77
CA LYS A 213 -7.24 6.75 16.21
C LYS A 213 -8.48 5.89 16.49
N THR A 214 -9.25 5.55 15.46
CA THR A 214 -10.50 4.77 15.57
C THR A 214 -10.39 3.49 14.75
N CYS A 215 -11.16 2.48 15.16
CA CYS A 215 -11.18 1.16 14.54
C CYS A 215 -11.56 1.21 13.05
N LEU A 216 -10.99 0.32 12.22
CA LEU A 216 -11.35 0.18 10.81
C LEU A 216 -12.65 -0.63 10.68
N PRO A 217 -13.79 -0.02 10.30
CA PRO A 217 -15.04 -0.76 10.15
C PRO A 217 -14.95 -1.69 8.93
N GLY A 218 -15.26 -2.98 9.08
CA GLY A 218 -15.44 -3.89 7.95
C GLY A 218 -14.22 -4.71 7.50
N ILE A 219 -13.04 -4.53 8.10
CA ILE A 219 -11.88 -5.43 7.92
C ILE A 219 -11.84 -6.48 9.05
N VAL A 220 -13.01 -7.04 9.38
CA VAL A 220 -13.17 -8.09 10.39
C VAL A 220 -13.85 -9.29 9.72
N THR A 221 -13.04 -10.17 9.15
CA THR A 221 -13.46 -11.53 8.77
C THR A 221 -12.33 -12.49 9.09
#